data_AF-A0A558DNE4-F1
#
_entry.id   AF-A0A558DNE4-F1
#
_cell.length_a   1.000
_cell.length_b   1.000
_cell.length_c   1.000
_cell.angle_alpha   90.00
_cell.angle_beta   90.00
_cell.angle_gamma   90.00
#
_symmetry.space_group_name_H-M   'P 1'
#
loop_
_entity.id
_entity.type
_entity.pdbx_description
1 polymer ?
#
loop_
_entity_poly.entity_id
_entity_poly.type
_entity_poly.pdbx_seq_one_letter_code
_entity_poly.pdbx_strand_id
1 'polypeptide(L)'
;MSSDLIKYDYPVIEECISMMSKKAQEIQQQTDELENDVKRIMQDWQGSTAESYNALANDMKNDLEQNRANLDNLNSALHRAADDMQQQDKRGAGNLL
;
A
#
# COMPACT_ATOMS: atom_id res chain seq x y z
N MET A 1 0.07 37.44 -13.01
CA MET A 1 -0.19 35.99 -13.00
C MET A 1 0.14 35.51 -11.60
N SER A 2 -0.85 35.51 -10.71
CA SER A 2 -0.70 35.02 -9.33
C SER A 2 -0.43 33.52 -9.44
N SER A 3 0.85 33.14 -9.36
CA SER A 3 1.21 31.74 -9.19
C SER A 3 0.62 31.32 -7.86
N ASP A 4 -0.52 30.65 -7.93
CA ASP A 4 -1.11 29.86 -6.85
C ASP A 4 -0.11 28.73 -6.59
N LEU A 5 1.01 29.11 -5.97
CA LEU A 5 2.07 28.21 -5.52
C LEU A 5 1.40 27.37 -4.45
N ILE A 6 0.83 26.25 -4.88
CA ILE A 6 0.42 25.18 -3.97
C ILE A 6 1.67 24.90 -3.13
N LYS A 7 1.68 25.39 -1.90
CA LYS A 7 2.74 25.09 -0.94
C LYS A 7 2.52 23.65 -0.53
N TYR A 8 3.16 22.73 -1.24
CA TYR A 8 3.12 21.33 -0.90
C TYR A 8 3.81 21.11 0.46
N ASP A 9 3.09 20.48 1.39
CA ASP A 9 3.63 20.07 2.69
C ASP A 9 4.31 18.71 2.52
N TYR A 10 5.56 18.75 2.05
CA TYR A 10 6.39 17.56 1.86
C TYR A 10 6.48 16.67 3.12
N PRO A 11 6.60 17.22 4.36
CA PRO A 11 6.46 16.44 5.59
C PRO A 11 5.16 15.62 5.69
N VAL A 12 4.01 16.19 5.33
CA VAL A 12 2.73 15.47 5.37
C VAL A 12 2.66 14.38 4.30
N ILE A 13 3.26 14.60 3.13
CA ILE A 13 3.35 13.59 2.07
C ILE A 13 4.19 12.40 2.54
N GLU A 14 5.37 12.66 3.11
CA GLU A 14 6.25 11.66 3.73
C GLU A 14 5.55 10.88 4.85
N GLU A 15 4.80 11.57 5.71
CA GLU A 15 3.99 10.94 6.76
C GLU A 15 2.91 10.04 6.18
N CYS A 16 2.17 10.50 5.18
CA CYS A 16 1.13 9.71 4.50
C CYS A 16 1.73 8.45 3.86
N ILE A 17 2.89 8.57 3.24
CA ILE A 17 3.65 7.46 2.65
C ILE A 17 4.04 6.43 3.74
N SER A 18 4.60 6.91 4.85
CA SER A 18 4.98 6.06 5.99
C SER A 18 3.77 5.33 6.57
N MET A 19 2.63 6.02 6.71
CA MET A 19 1.37 5.42 7.14
C MET A 19 0.86 4.35 6.17
N MET A 20 0.96 4.60 4.86
CA MET A 20 0.58 3.62 3.83
C MET A 20 1.44 2.36 3.90
N SER A 21 2.77 2.50 4.02
CA SER A 21 3.67 1.36 4.14
C SER A 21 3.39 0.55 5.41
N LYS A 22 3.15 1.24 6.54
CA LYS A 22 2.77 0.58 7.80
C LYS A 22 1.45 -0.18 7.66
N LYS A 23 0.43 0.41 7.05
CA LYS A 23 -0.86 -0.25 6.83
C LYS A 23 -0.75 -1.46 5.90
N ALA A 24 0.09 -1.38 4.88
CA ALA A 24 0.37 -2.51 3.99
C ALA A 24 1.01 -3.68 4.76
N GLN A 25 1.95 -3.42 5.67
CA GLN A 25 2.54 -4.44 6.55
C GLN A 25 1.51 -5.03 7.52
N GLU A 26 0.67 -4.20 8.13
CA GLU A 26 -0.41 -4.66 9.03
C GLU A 26 -1.41 -5.57 8.29
N ILE A 27 -1.80 -5.23 7.06
CA ILE A 27 -2.68 -6.05 6.23
C ILE A 27 -2.04 -7.40 5.93
N GLN A 28 -0.75 -7.41 5.56
CA GLN A 28 -0.03 -8.65 5.31
C GLN A 28 -0.02 -9.54 6.57
N GLN A 29 0.31 -8.98 7.73
CA GLN A 29 0.38 -9.73 8.97
C GLN A 29 -0.98 -10.35 9.35
N GLN A 30 -2.07 -9.59 9.21
CA GLN A 30 -3.43 -10.10 9.44
C GLN A 30 -3.82 -11.19 8.44
N THR A 31 -3.34 -11.09 7.20
CA THR A 31 -3.56 -12.11 6.15
C THR A 31 -2.87 -13.42 6.52
N ASP A 32 -1.59 -13.35 6.91
CA ASP A 32 -0.80 -14.51 7.31
C ASP A 32 -1.40 -15.18 8.57
N GLU A 33 -1.89 -14.38 9.53
CA GLU A 33 -2.59 -14.88 10.72
C GLU A 33 -3.89 -15.59 10.35
N LEU A 34 -4.70 -15.01 9.45
CA LEU A 34 -5.95 -15.62 9.00
C LEU A 34 -5.71 -16.94 8.25
N GLU A 35 -4.69 -17.00 7.38
CA GLU A 35 -4.30 -18.24 6.68
C GLU A 35 -3.96 -19.35 7.68
N ASN A 36 -3.18 -19.02 8.72
CA ASN A 36 -2.79 -19.97 9.75
C ASN A 36 -3.97 -20.42 10.61
N ASP A 37 -4.88 -19.51 10.97
CA ASP A 37 -6.08 -19.82 11.72
C ASP A 37 -7.02 -20.73 10.93
N VAL A 38 -7.22 -20.46 9.63
CA VAL A 38 -8.00 -21.34 8.75
C VAL A 38 -7.35 -22.72 8.71
N LYS A 39 -6.05 -22.84 8.40
CA LYS A 39 -5.35 -24.13 8.39
C LYS A 39 -5.46 -24.89 9.71
N ARG A 40 -5.42 -24.19 10.85
CA ARG A 40 -5.59 -24.79 12.18
C ARG A 40 -7.01 -25.32 12.38
N ILE A 41 -8.04 -24.53 12.09
CA ILE A 41 -9.46 -24.94 12.20
C ILE A 41 -9.74 -26.12 11.27
N MET A 42 -9.12 -26.11 10.10
CA MET A 42 -9.31 -27.08 9.05
C MET A 42 -8.68 -28.45 9.31
N GLN A 43 -7.78 -28.60 10.28
CA GLN A 43 -7.17 -29.91 10.60
C GLN A 43 -8.21 -30.99 10.92
N ASP A 44 -9.36 -30.61 11.47
CA ASP A 44 -10.45 -31.53 11.80
C ASP A 44 -11.49 -31.69 10.67
N TRP A 45 -11.41 -30.88 9.60
CA TRP A 45 -12.39 -30.88 8.51
C TRP A 45 -11.84 -31.70 7.33
N GLN A 46 -12.44 -32.86 7.06
CA GLN A 46 -12.10 -33.72 5.91
C GLN A 46 -13.13 -33.59 4.78
N GLY A 47 -12.71 -33.79 3.53
CA GLY A 47 -13.60 -33.86 2.35
C GLY A 47 -13.76 -32.54 1.57
N SER A 48 -14.81 -32.44 0.75
CA SER A 48 -15.05 -31.33 -0.20
C SER A 48 -15.21 -29.96 0.46
N THR A 49 -15.68 -29.92 1.71
CA THR A 49 -15.75 -28.69 2.50
C THR A 49 -14.36 -28.14 2.77
N ALA A 50 -13.38 -29.04 2.96
CA ALA A 50 -12.02 -28.64 3.24
C ALA A 50 -11.36 -28.00 2.00
N GLU A 51 -11.56 -28.61 0.85
CA GLU A 51 -11.09 -28.07 -0.43
C GLU A 51 -11.68 -26.68 -0.73
N SER A 52 -12.97 -26.48 -0.44
CA SER A 52 -13.65 -25.20 -0.67
C SER A 52 -13.11 -24.07 0.22
N TYR A 53 -12.84 -24.36 1.51
CA TYR A 53 -12.24 -23.38 2.41
C TYR A 53 -10.79 -23.06 2.06
N ASN A 54 -9.99 -24.06 1.66
CA ASN A 54 -8.65 -23.83 1.16
C ASN A 54 -8.65 -22.97 -0.11
N ALA A 55 -9.57 -23.21 -1.04
CA ALA A 55 -9.72 -22.37 -2.23
C ALA A 55 -10.06 -20.92 -1.86
N LEU A 56 -11.04 -20.71 -0.97
CA LEU A 56 -11.41 -19.37 -0.52
C LEU A 56 -10.26 -18.65 0.20
N ALA A 57 -9.50 -19.37 1.05
CA ALA A 57 -8.35 -18.81 1.75
C ALA A 57 -7.23 -18.40 0.76
N ASN A 58 -7.00 -19.21 -0.28
CA ASN A 58 -6.03 -18.89 -1.33
C ASN A 58 -6.48 -17.67 -2.16
N ASP A 59 -7.76 -17.57 -2.50
CA ASP A 59 -8.29 -16.41 -3.22
C ASP A 59 -8.17 -15.13 -2.39
N MET A 60 -8.54 -15.19 -1.10
CA MET A 60 -8.36 -14.06 -0.18
C MET A 60 -6.90 -13.64 -0.09
N LYS A 61 -5.97 -14.59 -0.02
CA LYS A 61 -4.54 -14.30 0.00
C LYS A 61 -4.10 -13.58 -1.27
N ASN A 62 -4.51 -14.07 -2.44
CA ASN A 62 -4.18 -13.45 -3.72
C ASN A 62 -4.71 -12.00 -3.82
N ASP A 63 -5.93 -11.75 -3.36
CA ASP A 63 -6.53 -10.42 -3.34
C ASP A 63 -5.78 -9.47 -2.40
N LEU A 64 -5.34 -9.97 -1.24
CA LEU A 64 -4.60 -9.18 -0.25
C LEU A 64 -3.17 -8.87 -0.74
N GLU A 65 -2.51 -9.82 -1.40
CA GLU A 65 -1.22 -9.60 -2.07
C GLU A 65 -1.35 -8.56 -3.20
N GLN A 66 -2.42 -8.61 -4.00
CA GLN A 66 -2.69 -7.60 -5.03
C GLN A 66 -2.93 -6.21 -4.42
N ASN A 67 -3.70 -6.12 -3.34
CA ASN A 67 -3.91 -4.85 -2.64
C ASN A 67 -2.59 -4.28 -2.08
N ARG A 68 -1.72 -5.13 -1.52
CA ARG A 68 -0.38 -4.71 -1.07
C ARG A 68 0.44 -4.16 -2.23
N ALA A 69 0.49 -4.89 -3.36
CA ALA A 69 1.20 -4.45 -4.55
C ALA A 69 0.66 -3.11 -5.08
N ASN A 70 -0.64 -2.90 -5.04
CA ASN A 70 -1.26 -1.62 -5.41
C ASN A 70 -0.87 -0.48 -4.48
N LEU A 71 -0.81 -0.73 -3.16
CA LEU A 71 -0.34 0.25 -2.17
C LEU A 71 1.14 0.59 -2.38
N ASP A 72 1.99 -0.41 -2.65
CA ASP A 72 3.42 -0.20 -2.94
C ASP A 72 3.62 0.62 -4.24
N ASN A 73 2.82 0.34 -5.26
CA ASN A 73 2.82 1.10 -6.52
C ASN A 73 2.35 2.54 -6.31
N LEU A 74 1.28 2.75 -5.55
CA LEU A 74 0.78 4.08 -5.20
C LEU A 74 1.82 4.86 -4.40
N ASN A 75 2.45 4.22 -3.43
CA ASN A 75 3.51 4.81 -2.63
C ASN A 75 4.70 5.24 -3.50
N SER A 76 5.13 4.36 -4.41
CA SER A 76 6.20 4.68 -5.38
C SER A 76 5.84 5.83 -6.30
N ALA A 77 4.58 5.91 -6.74
CA ALA A 77 4.09 7.01 -7.57
C ALA A 77 4.05 8.34 -6.80
N LEU A 78 3.63 8.32 -5.52
CA LEU A 78 3.61 9.49 -4.65
C LEU A 78 5.02 10.01 -4.37
N HIS A 79 5.99 9.13 -4.08
CA HIS A 79 7.39 9.52 -3.93
C HIS A 79 7.94 10.20 -5.19
N ARG A 80 7.72 9.61 -6.37
CA ARG A 80 8.16 10.20 -7.64
C ARG A 80 7.50 11.56 -7.89
N ALA A 81 6.20 11.67 -7.64
CA ALA A 81 5.49 12.93 -7.81
C ALA A 81 6.04 14.00 -6.85
N ALA A 82 6.32 13.66 -5.59
CA ALA A 82 6.92 14.56 -4.62
C ALA A 82 8.33 15.01 -5.05
N ASP A 83 9.16 14.10 -5.54
CA ASP A 83 10.50 14.42 -6.05
C ASP A 83 10.46 15.33 -7.29
N ASP A 84 9.57 15.04 -8.24
CA ASP A 84 9.38 15.84 -9.45
C ASP A 84 8.88 17.25 -9.10
N MET A 85 7.93 17.37 -8.16
CA MET A 85 7.43 18.65 -7.66
C MET A 85 8.53 19.45 -6.97
N GLN A 86 9.33 18.82 -6.10
CA GLN A 86 10.43 19.49 -5.41
C GLN A 86 11.48 20.01 -6.40
N GLN A 87 11.77 19.25 -7.45
CA GLN A 87 12.68 19.68 -8.52
C GLN A 87 12.10 20.83 -9.35
N GLN A 88 10.80 20.80 -9.64
CA GLN A 88 10.12 21.83 -10.40
C GLN A 88 10.07 23.16 -9.63
N ASP A 89 9.80 23.11 -8.32
CA ASP A 89 9.87 24.28 -7.43
C ASP A 89 11.29 24.87 -7.40
N LYS A 90 12.32 24.03 -7.25
CA LYS A 90 13.73 24.47 -7.27
C LYS A 90 14.10 25.15 -8.60
N ARG A 91 13.65 24.62 -9.74
CA ARG A 91 13.89 25.20 -11.06
C ARG A 91 13.10 26.49 -11.29
N GLY A 92 11.85 26.54 -10.85
CA GLY A 92 11.00 27.72 -10.93
C GLY A 92 11.51 28.88 -10.06
N ALA A 93 11.98 28.58 -8.85
CA ALA A 93 12.60 29.56 -7.96
C ALA A 93 13.96 30.06 -8.49
N GLY A 94 14.74 29.20 -9.16
CA GLY A 94 16.02 29.58 -9.78
C GLY A 94 15.89 30.50 -11.00
N ASN A 95 14.72 30.54 -11.65
CA ASN A 95 14.44 31.41 -12.81
C ASN A 95 13.83 32.78 -12.42
N LEU A 96 13.67 33.05 -11.12
CA LEU A 96 13.10 34.29 -10.57
C LEU A 96 14.15 35.22 -9.94
N LEU A 97 15.44 34.88 -10.02
CA LEU A 97 16.60 35.72 -9.68
C LEU A 97 17.36 36.09 -10.95
#